data_AF-A0A197JUD8-F1
#
_entry.id   AF-A0A197JUD8-F1
#
_cell.length_a   1.000
_cell.length_b   1.000
_cell.length_c   1.000
_cell.angle_alpha   90.00
_cell.angle_beta   90.00
_cell.angle_gamma   90.00
#
_symmetry.space_group_name_H-M   'P 1'
#
loop_
_entity.id
_entity.type
_entity.pdbx_description
1 polymer ?
#
loop_
_entity_poly.entity_id
_entity_poly.type
_entity_poly.pdbx_seq_one_letter_code
_entity_poly.pdbx_strand_id
1 'polypeptide(L)' 'SAANLQHIPCKFFKSGACTAGKNCLFSHSRDPPSENFVCKYFLKGNCKFGAKCSLSH' A
#
# COMPACT_ATOMS: atom_id res chain seq x y z
N SER A 1 -14.42 -12.28 17.52
CA SER A 1 -13.27 -11.36 17.45
C SER A 1 -13.36 -10.56 16.16
N ALA A 2 -13.59 -9.25 16.24
CA ALA A 2 -13.74 -8.41 15.04
C ALA A 2 -12.40 -8.30 14.31
N ALA A 3 -12.35 -8.72 13.05
CA ALA A 3 -11.14 -8.63 12.24
C ALA A 3 -10.78 -7.15 12.01
N ASN A 4 -9.51 -6.78 12.17
CA ASN A 4 -9.02 -5.44 11.87
C ASN A 4 -8.86 -5.30 10.34
N LEU A 5 -9.84 -4.71 9.64
CA LEU A 5 -9.80 -4.51 8.17
C LEU A 5 -9.02 -3.26 7.75
N GLN A 6 -8.29 -2.61 8.67
CA GLN A 6 -7.56 -1.36 8.40
C GLN A 6 -6.37 -1.52 7.44
N HIS A 7 -6.01 -2.76 7.08
CA HIS A 7 -5.10 -3.08 5.98
C HIS A 7 -5.78 -2.98 4.60
N ILE A 8 -7.10 -3.18 4.52
CA ILE A 8 -7.86 -3.19 3.27
C ILE A 8 -8.28 -1.76 2.93
N PRO A 9 -7.91 -1.21 1.76
CA PRO A 9 -8.21 0.19 1.42
C PRO A 9 -9.72 0.44 1.27
N CYS A 10 -10.18 1.56 1.83
CA CYS A 10 -11.56 1.99 1.74
C CYS A 10 -11.88 2.54 0.35
N LYS A 11 -12.72 1.82 -0.41
CA LYS A 11 -13.17 2.24 -1.74
C LYS A 11 -13.89 3.60 -1.70
N PHE A 12 -14.70 3.85 -0.68
CA PHE A 12 -15.43 5.11 -0.52
C PHE A 12 -14.52 6.29 -0.18
N PHE A 13 -13.46 6.06 0.59
CA PHE A 13 -12.50 7.12 0.91
C PHE A 13 -11.70 7.53 -0.32
N LYS A 14 -11.30 6.55 -1.14
CA LYS A 14 -10.67 6.81 -2.45
C LYS A 14 -11.56 7.64 -3.39
N SER A 15 -12.88 7.45 -3.34
CA SER A 15 -13.86 8.25 -4.07
C SER A 15 -14.29 9.55 -3.37
N GLY A 16 -13.78 9.84 -2.15
CA GLY A 16 -14.17 11.02 -1.37
C GLY A 16 -15.57 10.94 -0.74
N ALA A 17 -16.24 9.79 -0.79
CA ALA A 17 -17.61 9.57 -0.31
C ALA A 17 -17.68 8.88 1.06
N CYS A 18 -16.55 8.62 1.72
CA CYS A 18 -16.56 7.94 3.00
C CYS A 18 -17.03 8.87 4.13
N THR A 19 -18.10 8.47 4.82
CA THR A 19 -18.67 9.18 5.98
C THR A 19 -18.18 8.64 7.33
N ALA A 20 -17.51 7.48 7.35
CA ALA A 20 -17.06 6.83 8.58
C ALA A 20 -15.87 7.53 9.27
N GLY A 21 -15.19 8.44 8.57
CA GLY A 21 -14.07 9.21 9.12
C GLY A 21 -12.97 8.33 9.69
N LYS A 22 -12.55 8.58 10.94
CA LYS A 22 -11.49 7.81 11.62
C LYS A 22 -11.97 6.46 12.20
N ASN A 23 -13.28 6.22 12.21
CA ASN A 23 -13.88 4.97 12.69
C ASN A 23 -14.14 3.98 11.55
N CYS A 24 -13.62 4.25 10.35
CA CYS A 24 -13.79 3.33 9.24
C CYS A 24 -13.04 2.03 9.53
N LEU A 25 -13.71 0.91 9.29
CA LEU A 25 -13.11 -0.42 9.42
C LEU A 25 -12.00 -0.64 8.37
N PHE A 26 -12.03 0.12 7.28
CA PHE A 26 -11.12 0.03 6.14
C PHE A 26 -10.09 1.17 6.16
N SER A 27 -8.93 0.94 5.54
CA SER A 27 -7.82 1.89 5.49
C SER A 27 -8.19 3.18 4.75
N HIS A 28 -7.95 4.32 5.39
CA HIS A 28 -8.02 5.66 4.79
C HIS A 28 -6.62 6.20 4.41
N SER A 29 -5.62 5.32 4.27
CA SER A 29 -4.32 5.71 3.73
C SER A 29 -4.49 6.18 2.28
N ARG A 30 -4.16 7.44 2.01
CA ARG A 30 -4.16 8.05 0.66
C ARG A 30 -3.04 7.52 -0.22
N ASP A 31 -2.05 6.90 0.41
CA ASP A 31 -0.98 6.24 -0.26
C ASP A 31 -1.48 4.85 -0.72
N PRO A 32 -1.23 4.40 -1.96
CA PRO A 32 -1.19 2.95 -2.19
C PRO A 32 -0.26 2.36 -1.12
N PRO A 33 -0.37 1.09 -0.71
CA PRO A 33 0.65 0.52 0.16
C PRO A 33 2.01 0.64 -0.56
N SER A 34 2.76 1.72 -0.28
CA SER A 34 4.07 2.00 -0.87
C SER A 34 5.11 1.00 -0.41
N GLU A 35 4.72 0.11 0.48
CA GLU A 35 5.44 -1.04 1.01
C GLU A 35 6.00 -2.00 -0.06
N ASN A 36 5.65 -1.86 -1.36
CA ASN A 36 6.20 -2.72 -2.40
C ASN A 36 6.57 -2.02 -3.71
N PHE A 37 7.00 -0.75 -3.68
CA PHE A 37 7.72 -0.21 -4.83
C PHE A 37 9.22 -0.36 -4.72
N VAL A 38 9.81 -0.58 -3.55
CA VAL A 38 11.27 -0.77 -3.43
C VAL A 38 11.68 -2.21 -3.70
N CYS A 39 12.66 -2.39 -4.57
CA CYS A 39 13.22 -3.68 -4.92
C CYS A 39 14.08 -4.22 -3.77
N LYS A 40 13.53 -5.18 -3.03
CA LYS A 40 14.24 -5.86 -1.94
C LYS A 40 15.55 -6.52 -2.40
N TYR A 41 15.61 -6.99 -3.64
CA TYR A 41 16.83 -7.57 -4.22
C TYR A 41 17.88 -6.51 -4.52
N PHE A 42 17.48 -5.29 -4.90
CA PHE A 42 18.41 -4.19 -5.11
C PHE A 42 18.99 -3.70 -3.79
N LEU A 43 18.16 -3.53 -2.75
CA LEU A 43 18.63 -3.21 -1.40
C LEU A 43 19.66 -4.22 -0.89
N LYS A 44 19.51 -5.50 -1.29
CA LYS A 44 20.45 -6.58 -0.94
C LYS A 44 21.63 -6.70 -1.93
N GLY A 45 21.72 -5.86 -2.97
CA GLY A 45 22.77 -5.88 -3.98
C GLY A 45 22.70 -7.04 -4.99
N ASN A 46 21.57 -7.74 -5.06
CA ASN A 46 21.38 -8.98 -5.81
C ASN A 46 20.28 -8.89 -6.89
N CYS A 47 19.85 -7.68 -7.29
CA CYS A 47 18.81 -7.57 -8.32
C CYS A 47 19.34 -7.92 -9.72
N LYS A 48 18.80 -8.99 -10.30
CA LYS A 48 19.14 -9.43 -11.67
C LYS A 48 18.62 -8.52 -12.79
N PHE A 49 17.68 -7.64 -12.48
CA PHE A 49 16.97 -6.82 -13.48
C PHE A 49 17.63 -5.45 -13.74
N GLY A 50 18.56 -5.03 -12.88
CA GLY A 50 19.28 -3.76 -13.02
C GLY A 50 18.35 -2.58 -13.28
N ALA A 51 18.73 -1.67 -14.17
CA ALA A 51 17.92 -0.51 -14.54
C ALA A 51 16.54 -0.83 -15.18
N LYS A 52 16.26 -2.11 -15.50
CA LYS A 52 14.98 -2.56 -16.08
C LYS A 52 14.04 -3.16 -15.04
N CYS A 53 14.35 -3.04 -13.76
CA CYS A 53 13.49 -3.58 -12.72
C CYS A 53 12.17 -2.81 -12.62
N SER A 54 11.06 -3.54 -12.50
CA SER A 54 9.73 -2.95 -12.29
C SER A 54 9.54 -2.35 -10.90
N LEU A 55 10.52 -2.51 -10.02
CA LEU A 55 10.57 -1.99 -8.66
C LEU A 55 11.71 -0.97 -8.57
N SER A 56 11.51 0.07 -7.76
CA SER A 56 12.49 1.12 -7.43
C SER A 56 13.78 0.50 -6.89
N HIS A 57 14.88 0.81 -7.56
CA HIS A 57 16.24 0.50 -7.11
C HIS A 57 16.74 1.69 -6.30
#